data_AF-A0AAD6TMB2-F1
#
_entry.id   AF-A0AAD6TMB2-F1
#
_cell.length_a   1.000
_cell.length_b   1.000
_cell.length_c   1.000
_cell.angle_alpha   90.00
_cell.angle_beta   90.00
_cell.angle_gamma   90.00
#
_symmetry.space_group_name_H-M   'P 1'
#
loop_
_entity.id
_entity.type
_entity.pdbx_description
1 polymer ?
#
loop_
_entity_poly.entity_id
_entity_poly.type
_entity_poly.pdbx_seq_one_letter_code
_entity_poly.pdbx_strand_id
1 'polypeptide(L)'
;MAAFHHYQPTAFELDESTHQAPIASGSGHQPSSEPSGSATDSQPVTPLRRVRDPNIDPALYTPSKRMRMMTSALAGTTSGSFLITKAPVTSRSSIAAPVIEQPPEMDLPNRNLIDDNQPENIEHLSAAALRARVAELTSALTVSRQHLAAREGIIEAANAQLIIQNIFVGKQSEALHAKEQKKSKKRGKVKGTEDGQCRHMTATEYIEALEKEERERADEDAARATRAQARKDKKTAKAELEERWKQLKLEHRAAVERWEERCAALTAGGTRKKDLPKKPKCTKKPELPKDDANEDNSDSSDSD
;
A
#
# COMPACT_ATOMS: atom_id res chain seq x y z
N MET A 1 -4.93 -13.06 10.29
CA MET A 1 -4.59 -11.65 10.64
C MET A 1 -3.14 -11.28 10.32
N ALA A 2 -2.15 -12.19 10.43
CA ALA A 2 -0.73 -11.90 10.14
C ALA A 2 -0.44 -11.27 8.76
N ALA A 3 -1.28 -11.56 7.74
CA ALA A 3 -1.11 -11.03 6.39
C ALA A 3 -1.19 -9.50 6.27
N PHE A 4 -1.94 -8.81 7.16
CA PHE A 4 -2.03 -7.34 7.14
C PHE A 4 -0.76 -6.68 7.65
N HIS A 5 -0.09 -7.27 8.65
CA HIS A 5 1.14 -6.71 9.20
C HIS A 5 2.31 -6.78 8.21
N HIS A 6 2.30 -7.75 7.29
CA HIS A 6 3.36 -7.94 6.30
C HIS A 6 3.12 -7.11 5.03
N TYR A 7 1.91 -6.64 4.79
CA TYR A 7 1.60 -5.82 3.63
C TYR A 7 1.68 -4.33 3.99
N GLN A 8 2.82 -3.71 3.72
CA GLN A 8 2.92 -2.26 3.72
C GLN A 8 2.49 -1.73 2.34
N PRO A 9 1.40 -0.94 2.25
CA PRO A 9 1.02 -0.30 1.00
C PRO A 9 2.21 0.50 0.47
N THR A 10 2.63 0.21 -0.76
CA THR A 10 3.71 0.96 -1.39
C THR A 10 3.26 2.41 -1.62
N ALA A 11 4.19 3.37 -1.66
CA ALA A 11 3.86 4.77 -1.91
C ALA A 11 3.03 4.98 -3.20
N PHE A 12 3.24 4.11 -4.20
CA PHE A 12 2.46 4.07 -5.44
C PHE A 12 0.97 3.76 -5.21
N GLU A 13 0.65 2.98 -4.18
CA GLU A 13 -0.73 2.66 -3.80
C GLU A 13 -1.40 3.74 -2.96
N LEU A 14 -0.61 4.65 -2.37
CA LEU A 14 -1.10 5.74 -1.53
C LEU A 14 -1.27 7.06 -2.29
N ASP A 15 -0.66 7.19 -3.47
CA ASP A 15 -0.73 8.40 -4.27
C ASP A 15 -2.10 8.52 -4.95
N GLU A 16 -2.84 9.53 -4.52
CA GLU A 16 -4.19 9.87 -4.99
C GLU A 16 -4.22 10.08 -6.51
N SER A 17 -3.11 10.53 -7.11
CA SER A 17 -2.98 10.73 -8.57
C SER A 17 -2.91 9.42 -9.36
N THR A 18 -2.43 8.34 -8.76
CA THR A 18 -2.25 7.04 -9.44
C THR A 18 -3.58 6.28 -9.58
N HIS A 19 -4.56 6.60 -8.74
CA HIS A 19 -5.88 5.95 -8.73
C HIS A 19 -6.98 6.74 -9.42
N GLN A 20 -6.69 7.97 -9.85
CA GLN A 20 -7.56 8.68 -10.80
C GLN A 20 -7.49 7.94 -12.13
N ALA A 21 -8.51 7.12 -12.40
CA ALA A 21 -8.69 6.52 -13.70
C ALA A 21 -8.66 7.65 -14.75
N PRO A 22 -8.08 7.43 -15.94
CA PRO A 22 -8.17 8.41 -17.02
C PRO A 22 -9.65 8.71 -17.21
N ILE A 23 -10.04 9.92 -16.87
CA ILE A 23 -11.39 10.42 -17.12
C ILE A 23 -11.53 10.27 -18.62
N ALA A 24 -12.36 9.30 -19.05
CA ALA A 24 -12.65 9.07 -20.44
C ALA A 24 -13.10 10.42 -20.99
N SER A 25 -12.19 11.08 -21.70
CA SER A 25 -12.42 12.38 -22.30
C SER A 25 -13.35 12.09 -23.45
N GLY A 26 -14.65 12.07 -23.12
CA GLY A 26 -15.74 11.95 -24.06
C GLY A 26 -15.67 13.15 -24.99
N SER A 27 -15.09 12.89 -26.15
CA SER A 27 -15.27 13.66 -27.37
C SER A 27 -16.76 13.91 -27.58
N GLY A 28 -17.17 15.17 -27.43
CA GLY A 28 -18.53 15.61 -27.66
C GLY A 28 -18.56 17.12 -27.80
N HIS A 29 -18.10 17.61 -28.95
CA HIS A 29 -18.37 18.96 -29.44
C HIS A 29 -19.88 19.25 -29.37
N GLN A 30 -20.28 20.28 -28.62
CA GLN A 30 -21.55 20.98 -28.84
C GLN A 30 -21.35 22.46 -28.49
N PRO A 31 -21.62 23.41 -29.41
CA PRO A 31 -21.43 24.84 -29.15
C PRO A 31 -22.71 25.55 -28.70
N SER A 32 -22.51 26.57 -27.86
CA SER A 32 -23.41 27.72 -27.53
C SER A 32 -24.71 27.39 -26.78
N SER A 33 -25.17 28.11 -25.75
CA SER A 33 -25.07 29.56 -25.46
C SER A 33 -25.41 29.89 -23.98
N GLU A 34 -24.67 30.86 -23.44
CA GLU A 34 -24.98 31.89 -22.41
C GLU A 34 -25.32 31.58 -20.93
N PRO A 35 -24.98 32.53 -20.02
CA PRO A 35 -24.78 32.26 -18.59
C PRO A 35 -25.88 32.87 -17.71
N SER A 36 -26.37 32.10 -16.74
CA SER A 36 -27.12 32.68 -15.62
C SER A 36 -26.66 32.05 -14.32
N GLY A 37 -26.10 32.89 -13.44
CA GLY A 37 -25.53 32.49 -12.17
C GLY A 37 -26.60 31.97 -11.22
N SER A 38 -26.44 30.72 -10.82
CA SER A 38 -27.03 30.19 -9.59
C SER A 38 -25.94 29.47 -8.82
N ALA A 39 -25.74 29.85 -7.56
CA ALA A 39 -24.86 29.17 -6.62
C ALA A 39 -25.29 27.70 -6.51
N THR A 40 -24.56 26.81 -7.17
CA THR A 40 -24.80 25.37 -7.09
C THR A 40 -24.24 24.85 -5.78
N ASP A 41 -25.17 24.52 -4.90
CA ASP A 41 -25.01 23.61 -3.77
C ASP A 41 -24.28 22.34 -4.26
N SER A 42 -23.02 22.18 -3.86
CA SER A 42 -22.15 21.10 -4.33
C SER A 42 -22.58 19.79 -3.69
N GLN A 43 -23.53 19.10 -4.32
CA GLN A 43 -23.88 17.75 -3.91
C GLN A 43 -22.64 16.85 -3.99
N PRO A 44 -22.35 16.06 -2.94
CA PRO A 44 -21.23 15.14 -2.96
C PRO A 44 -21.45 14.11 -4.08
N VAL A 45 -20.63 14.19 -5.12
CA VAL A 45 -20.59 13.22 -6.21
C VAL A 45 -20.30 11.86 -5.59
N THR A 46 -21.30 10.97 -5.61
CA THR A 46 -21.12 9.58 -5.20
C THR A 46 -20.15 8.93 -6.19
N PRO A 47 -19.04 8.34 -5.73
CA PRO A 47 -18.04 7.77 -6.63
C PRO A 47 -18.70 6.70 -7.51
N LEU A 48 -18.61 6.88 -8.82
CA LEU A 48 -19.04 5.91 -9.83
C LEU A 48 -18.43 4.56 -9.49
N ARG A 49 -19.27 3.60 -9.06
CA ARG A 49 -18.87 2.21 -8.82
C ARG A 49 -18.18 1.70 -10.09
N ARG A 50 -16.89 1.35 -9.99
CA ARG A 50 -16.19 0.65 -11.07
C ARG A 50 -17.00 -0.59 -11.43
N VAL A 51 -17.41 -0.69 -12.70
CA VAL A 51 -18.06 -1.90 -13.22
C VAL A 51 -17.05 -3.02 -13.07
N ARG A 52 -17.32 -3.92 -12.11
CA ARG A 52 -16.53 -5.13 -11.90
C ARG A 52 -16.82 -6.01 -13.10
N ASP A 53 -15.81 -6.30 -13.92
CA ASP A 53 -15.97 -7.20 -15.05
C ASP A 53 -16.43 -8.57 -14.52
N PRO A 54 -17.65 -9.03 -14.86
CA PRO A 54 -18.22 -10.27 -14.33
C PRO A 54 -17.44 -11.51 -14.80
N ASN A 55 -16.55 -11.38 -15.80
CA ASN A 55 -15.74 -12.48 -16.32
C ASN A 55 -14.37 -12.65 -15.66
N ILE A 56 -14.03 -11.87 -14.62
CA ILE A 56 -12.77 -12.10 -13.90
C ILE A 56 -12.92 -13.37 -13.06
N ASP A 57 -12.11 -14.38 -13.41
CA ASP A 57 -12.02 -15.62 -12.65
C ASP A 57 -11.71 -15.34 -11.16
N PRO A 58 -12.58 -15.73 -10.22
CA PRO A 58 -12.38 -15.53 -8.79
C PRO A 58 -11.13 -16.26 -8.26
N ALA A 59 -10.63 -17.28 -8.96
CA ALA A 59 -9.39 -17.98 -8.63
C ALA A 59 -8.13 -17.14 -8.92
N LEU A 60 -8.20 -16.16 -9.83
CA LEU A 60 -7.09 -15.23 -10.11
C LEU A 60 -6.94 -14.14 -9.04
N TYR A 61 -7.86 -14.08 -8.09
CA TYR A 61 -7.77 -13.19 -6.94
C TYR A 61 -6.96 -13.83 -5.81
N THR A 62 -5.63 -13.79 -5.98
CA THR A 62 -4.72 -14.10 -4.88
C THR A 62 -5.03 -13.21 -3.67
N PRO A 63 -4.78 -13.69 -2.43
CA PRO A 63 -5.02 -12.90 -1.23
C PRO A 63 -4.37 -11.50 -1.29
N SER A 64 -3.14 -11.41 -1.81
CA SER A 64 -2.44 -10.13 -1.99
C SER A 64 -3.16 -9.17 -2.95
N LYS A 65 -3.76 -9.68 -4.04
CA LYS A 65 -4.53 -8.86 -4.97
C LYS A 65 -5.84 -8.37 -4.36
N ARG A 66 -6.53 -9.22 -3.57
CA ARG A 66 -7.73 -8.83 -2.79
C ARG A 66 -7.40 -7.71 -1.82
N MET A 67 -6.28 -7.85 -1.10
CA MET A 67 -5.77 -6.85 -0.18
C MET A 67 -5.51 -5.52 -0.88
N ARG A 68 -4.74 -5.51 -1.97
CA ARG A 68 -4.45 -4.29 -2.74
C ARG A 68 -5.71 -3.57 -3.22
N MET A 69 -6.67 -4.33 -3.74
CA MET A 69 -7.96 -3.78 -4.20
C MET A 69 -8.77 -3.15 -3.07
N MET A 70 -8.82 -3.82 -1.91
CA MET A 70 -9.49 -3.30 -0.72
C MET A 70 -8.78 -2.05 -0.20
N THR A 71 -7.44 -2.06 -0.16
CA THR A 71 -6.60 -0.91 0.20
C THR A 71 -6.86 0.26 -0.75
N SER A 72 -6.90 0.05 -2.06
CA SER A 72 -7.18 1.14 -3.02
C SER A 72 -8.60 1.67 -2.87
N ALA A 73 -9.58 0.79 -2.63
CA ALA A 73 -10.98 1.18 -2.45
C ALA A 73 -11.14 2.05 -1.19
N LEU A 74 -10.54 1.64 -0.08
CA LEU A 74 -10.52 2.43 1.16
C LEU A 74 -9.78 3.75 0.97
N ALA A 75 -8.64 3.76 0.28
CA ALA A 75 -7.86 4.97 -0.01
C ALA A 75 -8.68 6.01 -0.80
N GLY A 76 -9.53 5.55 -1.73
CA GLY A 76 -10.41 6.41 -2.51
C GLY A 76 -11.62 6.97 -1.76
N THR A 77 -11.86 6.56 -0.51
CA THR A 77 -12.97 7.09 0.30
C THR A 77 -12.46 8.12 1.30
N THR A 78 -13.17 9.24 1.46
CA THR A 78 -12.84 10.28 2.45
C THR A 78 -12.80 9.75 3.88
N SER A 79 -13.69 8.80 4.21
CA SER A 79 -13.74 8.18 5.54
C SER A 79 -12.81 6.97 5.69
N GLY A 80 -12.34 6.32 4.63
CA GLY A 80 -11.48 5.14 4.72
C GLY A 80 -10.00 5.44 4.52
N SER A 81 -9.66 6.56 3.88
CA SER A 81 -8.27 6.91 3.54
C SER A 81 -7.39 7.03 4.78
N PHE A 82 -7.92 7.54 5.89
CA PHE A 82 -7.17 7.65 7.16
C PHE A 82 -6.75 6.29 7.73
N LEU A 83 -7.41 5.19 7.36
CA LEU A 83 -7.06 3.84 7.80
C LEU A 83 -5.83 3.29 7.09
N ILE A 84 -5.41 3.91 6.00
CA ILE A 84 -4.31 3.41 5.18
C ILE A 84 -3.17 4.43 5.11
N THR A 85 -3.49 5.71 5.15
CA THR A 85 -2.47 6.76 5.17
C THR A 85 -1.67 6.74 6.48
N LYS A 86 -0.41 7.20 6.43
CA LYS A 86 0.42 7.38 7.64
C LYS A 86 -0.03 8.55 8.52
N ALA A 87 -1.18 9.15 8.24
CA ALA A 87 -1.72 10.24 9.03
C ALA A 87 -2.02 9.74 10.46
N PRO A 88 -1.62 10.49 11.49
CA PRO A 88 -1.87 10.08 12.87
C PRO A 88 -3.38 10.04 13.13
N VAL A 89 -3.84 8.98 13.82
CA VAL A 89 -5.23 8.92 14.29
C VAL A 89 -5.41 9.99 15.36
N THR A 90 -6.39 10.88 15.14
CA THR A 90 -6.74 11.95 16.07
C THR A 90 -8.07 11.64 16.75
N SER A 91 -8.44 12.38 17.80
CA SER A 91 -9.76 12.27 18.43
C SER A 91 -10.92 12.61 17.49
N ARG A 92 -10.65 13.28 16.35
CA ARG A 92 -11.63 13.56 15.30
C ARG A 92 -11.83 12.37 14.34
N SER A 93 -10.89 11.44 14.32
CA SER A 93 -10.96 10.22 13.51
C SER A 93 -11.82 9.20 14.25
N SER A 94 -13.11 9.12 13.91
CA SER A 94 -14.02 8.11 14.43
C SER A 94 -14.45 7.16 13.31
N ILE A 95 -14.68 5.90 13.65
CA ILE A 95 -15.32 4.94 12.76
C ILE A 95 -16.79 4.85 13.13
N ALA A 96 -17.64 4.71 12.13
CA ALA A 96 -19.04 4.41 12.34
C ALA A 96 -19.22 3.14 13.19
N ALA A 97 -20.24 3.12 14.04
CA ALA A 97 -20.57 1.91 14.78
C ALA A 97 -20.84 0.74 13.81
N PRO A 98 -20.43 -0.50 14.16
CA PRO A 98 -20.76 -1.67 13.35
C PRO A 98 -22.27 -1.74 13.09
N VAL A 99 -22.64 -1.96 11.84
CA VAL A 99 -24.04 -2.13 11.44
C VAL A 99 -24.34 -3.62 11.48
N ILE A 100 -25.22 -4.02 12.39
CA ILE A 100 -25.73 -5.38 12.48
C ILE A 100 -26.88 -5.51 11.48
N GLU A 101 -26.55 -5.99 10.28
CA GLU A 101 -27.55 -6.26 9.25
C GLU A 101 -28.39 -7.48 9.66
N GLN A 102 -29.70 -7.35 9.56
CA GLN A 102 -30.62 -8.47 9.72
C GLN A 102 -30.93 -9.08 8.35
N PRO A 103 -31.10 -10.41 8.27
CA PRO A 103 -31.59 -11.04 7.05
C PRO A 103 -32.88 -10.38 6.57
N PRO A 104 -33.03 -10.13 5.26
CA PRO A 104 -34.28 -9.61 4.73
C PRO A 104 -35.42 -10.57 5.07
N GLU A 105 -36.59 -10.02 5.37
CA GLU A 105 -37.82 -10.81 5.53
C GLU A 105 -38.14 -11.44 4.17
N MET A 106 -37.88 -12.74 4.06
CA MET A 106 -38.16 -13.53 2.88
C MET A 106 -38.94 -14.78 3.28
N ASP A 107 -39.80 -15.26 2.37
CA ASP A 107 -40.55 -16.48 2.57
C ASP A 107 -39.63 -17.64 2.96
N LEU A 108 -39.99 -18.37 4.01
CA LEU A 108 -39.22 -19.52 4.44
C LEU A 108 -39.41 -20.64 3.41
N PRO A 109 -38.32 -21.30 2.95
CA PRO A 109 -38.45 -22.45 2.06
C PRO A 109 -39.26 -23.54 2.76
N ASN A 110 -40.22 -24.14 2.05
CA ASN A 110 -41.03 -25.23 2.59
C ASN A 110 -40.13 -26.44 2.89
N ARG A 111 -39.72 -26.59 4.15
CA ARG A 111 -38.81 -27.66 4.61
C ARG A 111 -39.49 -29.01 4.66
N ASN A 112 -40.81 -29.04 4.77
CA ASN A 112 -41.58 -30.27 4.82
C ASN A 112 -41.40 -31.09 3.52
N LEU A 113 -41.02 -30.47 2.41
CA LEU A 113 -40.72 -31.18 1.15
C LEU A 113 -39.54 -32.16 1.22
N ILE A 114 -38.66 -31.96 2.20
CA ILE A 114 -37.48 -32.81 2.45
C ILE A 114 -37.82 -33.88 3.50
N ASP A 115 -38.52 -33.47 4.56
CA ASP A 115 -38.78 -34.31 5.73
C ASP A 115 -40.02 -35.19 5.58
N ASP A 116 -41.01 -34.79 4.77
CA ASP A 116 -42.15 -35.64 4.42
C ASP A 116 -41.59 -36.84 3.65
N ASN A 117 -41.55 -37.97 4.37
CA ASN A 117 -41.22 -39.30 3.88
C ASN A 117 -41.53 -39.39 2.40
N GLN A 118 -40.52 -39.73 1.58
CA GLN A 118 -40.76 -40.17 0.21
C GLN A 118 -42.07 -40.94 0.21
N PRO A 119 -43.09 -40.52 -0.57
CA PRO A 119 -44.35 -41.22 -0.58
C PRO A 119 -43.95 -42.67 -0.81
N GLU A 120 -44.32 -43.57 0.10
CA GLU A 120 -43.80 -44.95 0.15
C GLU A 120 -44.04 -45.70 -1.16
N ASN A 121 -44.76 -45.07 -2.09
CA ASN A 121 -45.03 -45.51 -3.44
C ASN A 121 -44.78 -44.42 -4.51
N ILE A 122 -43.52 -43.99 -4.69
CA ILE A 122 -43.12 -43.11 -5.82
C ILE A 122 -43.51 -43.75 -7.16
N GLU A 123 -43.49 -45.10 -7.23
CA GLU A 123 -43.82 -45.88 -8.42
C GLU A 123 -45.30 -45.78 -8.85
N HIS A 124 -46.19 -45.33 -7.96
CA HIS A 124 -47.62 -45.17 -8.26
C HIS A 124 -48.03 -43.70 -8.47
N LEU A 125 -47.09 -42.76 -8.44
CA LEU A 125 -47.39 -41.36 -8.75
C LEU A 125 -47.67 -41.21 -10.25
N SER A 126 -48.77 -40.51 -10.57
CA SER A 126 -49.03 -40.11 -11.95
C SER A 126 -47.95 -39.15 -12.45
N ALA A 127 -47.69 -39.16 -13.76
CA ALA A 127 -46.73 -38.23 -14.36
C ALA A 127 -47.07 -36.75 -14.10
N ALA A 128 -48.35 -36.42 -13.91
CA ALA A 128 -48.78 -35.07 -13.55
C ALA A 128 -48.35 -34.70 -12.11
N ALA A 129 -48.54 -35.61 -11.14
CA ALA A 129 -48.14 -35.40 -9.76
C ALA A 129 -46.62 -35.25 -9.62
N LEU A 130 -45.84 -36.04 -10.37
CA LEU A 130 -44.39 -35.93 -10.38
C LEU A 130 -43.92 -34.56 -10.90
N ARG A 131 -44.53 -34.06 -11.99
CA ARG A 131 -44.21 -32.71 -12.52
C ARG A 131 -44.54 -31.60 -11.52
N ALA A 132 -45.69 -31.69 -10.86
CA ALA A 132 -46.08 -30.72 -9.82
C ALA A 132 -45.06 -30.70 -8.67
N ARG A 133 -44.65 -31.87 -8.18
CA ARG A 133 -43.63 -31.98 -7.12
C ARG A 133 -42.28 -31.43 -7.57
N VAL A 134 -41.85 -31.71 -8.79
CA VAL A 134 -40.59 -31.15 -9.34
C VAL A 134 -40.67 -29.63 -9.41
N ALA A 135 -41.80 -29.07 -9.84
CA ALA A 135 -42.00 -27.62 -9.87
C ALA A 135 -41.92 -27.01 -8.46
N GLU A 136 -42.56 -27.64 -7.48
CA GLU A 136 -42.54 -27.20 -6.08
C GLU A 136 -41.13 -27.26 -5.47
N LEU A 137 -40.41 -28.38 -5.66
CA LEU A 137 -39.02 -28.53 -5.23
C LEU A 137 -38.09 -27.51 -5.90
N THR A 138 -38.32 -27.21 -7.18
CA THR A 138 -37.54 -26.19 -7.92
C THR A 138 -37.79 -24.79 -7.36
N SER A 139 -39.04 -24.48 -7.00
CA SER A 139 -39.40 -23.22 -6.35
C SER A 139 -38.73 -23.10 -4.97
N ALA A 140 -38.85 -24.14 -4.13
CA ALA A 140 -38.24 -24.19 -2.80
C ALA A 140 -36.70 -24.08 -2.85
N LEU A 141 -36.06 -24.74 -3.83
CA LEU A 141 -34.62 -24.62 -4.06
C LEU A 141 -34.22 -23.19 -4.46
N THR A 142 -35.03 -22.53 -5.30
CA THR A 142 -34.78 -21.14 -5.71
C THR A 142 -34.84 -20.19 -4.51
N VAL A 143 -35.86 -20.31 -3.68
CA VAL A 143 -35.99 -19.54 -2.42
C VAL A 143 -34.81 -19.82 -1.48
N SER A 144 -34.43 -21.09 -1.30
CA SER A 144 -33.29 -21.46 -0.47
C SER A 144 -31.97 -20.85 -0.98
N ARG A 145 -31.74 -20.84 -2.30
CA ARG A 145 -30.58 -20.17 -2.91
C ARG A 145 -30.56 -18.67 -2.64
N GLN A 146 -31.72 -18.01 -2.70
CA GLN A 146 -31.83 -16.60 -2.36
C GLN A 146 -31.48 -16.34 -0.89
N HIS A 147 -31.95 -17.20 0.04
CA HIS A 147 -31.62 -17.11 1.46
C HIS A 147 -30.11 -17.27 1.70
N LEU A 148 -29.47 -18.24 1.03
CA LEU A 148 -28.03 -18.43 1.13
C LEU A 148 -27.27 -17.21 0.61
N ALA A 149 -27.62 -16.70 -0.57
CA ALA A 149 -26.98 -15.53 -1.14
C ALA A 149 -27.11 -14.29 -0.23
N ALA A 150 -28.31 -14.06 0.36
CA ALA A 150 -28.52 -12.96 1.30
C ALA A 150 -27.67 -13.11 2.57
N ARG A 151 -27.60 -14.32 3.14
CA ARG A 151 -26.78 -14.61 4.33
C ARG A 151 -25.29 -14.47 4.06
N GLU A 152 -24.81 -14.96 2.91
CA GLU A 152 -23.43 -14.81 2.50
C GLU A 152 -23.05 -13.34 2.36
N GLY A 153 -23.93 -12.50 1.79
CA GLY A 153 -23.74 -11.06 1.72
C GLY A 153 -23.61 -10.40 3.10
N ILE A 154 -24.47 -10.77 4.05
CA ILE A 154 -24.42 -10.26 5.44
C ILE A 154 -23.12 -10.68 6.13
N ILE A 155 -22.70 -11.94 5.97
CA ILE A 155 -21.45 -12.46 6.55
C ILE A 155 -20.25 -11.72 5.94
N GLU A 156 -20.26 -11.49 4.63
CA GLU A 156 -19.21 -10.72 3.95
C GLU A 156 -19.13 -9.28 4.49
N ALA A 157 -20.27 -8.60 4.64
CA ALA A 157 -20.35 -7.26 5.19
C ALA A 157 -19.84 -7.20 6.64
N ALA A 158 -20.26 -8.14 7.49
CA ALA A 158 -19.81 -8.22 8.88
C ALA A 158 -18.28 -8.47 8.97
N ASN A 159 -17.75 -9.36 8.14
CA ASN A 159 -16.31 -9.60 8.07
C ASN A 159 -15.54 -8.35 7.61
N ALA A 160 -16.07 -7.61 6.62
CA ALA A 160 -15.46 -6.36 6.17
C ALA A 160 -15.42 -5.31 7.29
N GLN A 161 -16.51 -5.16 8.06
CA GLN A 161 -16.54 -4.26 9.22
C GLN A 161 -15.49 -4.65 10.27
N LEU A 162 -15.35 -5.94 10.58
CA LEU A 162 -14.37 -6.43 11.55
C LEU A 162 -12.93 -6.12 11.13
N ILE A 163 -12.61 -6.29 9.84
CA ILE A 163 -11.29 -5.95 9.30
C ILE A 163 -11.02 -4.45 9.46
N ILE A 164 -11.99 -3.59 9.11
CA ILE A 164 -11.87 -2.14 9.23
C ILE A 164 -11.64 -1.71 10.69
N GLN A 165 -12.41 -2.28 11.62
CA GLN A 165 -12.26 -2.01 13.05
C GLN A 165 -10.90 -2.45 13.58
N ASN A 166 -10.41 -3.62 13.16
CA ASN A 166 -9.11 -4.12 13.59
C ASN A 166 -7.97 -3.22 13.11
N ILE A 167 -8.00 -2.76 11.85
CA ILE A 167 -7.01 -1.81 11.32
C ILE A 167 -6.99 -0.52 12.15
N PHE A 168 -8.16 -0.03 12.54
CA PHE A 168 -8.27 1.18 13.34
C PHE A 168 -7.73 1.04 14.74
N VAL A 169 -8.08 -0.05 15.43
CA VAL A 169 -7.55 -0.35 16.76
C VAL A 169 -6.04 -0.49 16.72
N GLY A 170 -5.49 -1.16 15.69
CA GLY A 170 -4.05 -1.22 15.46
C GLY A 170 -3.40 0.17 15.40
N LYS A 171 -3.94 1.07 14.58
CA LYS A 171 -3.42 2.45 14.50
C LYS A 171 -3.56 3.25 15.79
N GLN A 172 -4.65 3.07 16.54
CA GLN A 172 -4.80 3.71 17.84
C GLN A 172 -3.73 3.24 18.82
N SER A 173 -3.49 1.92 18.87
CA SER A 173 -2.45 1.31 19.70
C SER A 173 -1.06 1.82 19.32
N GLU A 174 -0.72 1.88 18.03
CA GLU A 174 0.54 2.47 17.54
C GLU A 174 0.68 3.95 17.96
N ALA A 175 -0.39 4.74 17.83
CA ALA A 175 -0.38 6.15 18.21
C ALA A 175 -0.24 6.34 19.74
N LEU A 176 -0.82 5.46 20.54
CA LEU A 176 -0.65 5.44 22.00
C LEU A 176 0.78 5.06 22.37
N HIS A 177 1.31 3.98 21.79
CA HIS A 177 2.68 3.53 22.00
C HIS A 177 3.69 4.63 21.65
N ALA A 178 3.53 5.30 20.50
CA ALA A 178 4.39 6.42 20.11
C ALA A 178 4.34 7.58 21.12
N LYS A 179 3.17 7.86 21.72
CA LYS A 179 3.03 8.88 22.77
C LYS A 179 3.68 8.44 24.09
N GLU A 180 3.57 7.18 24.45
CA GLU A 180 4.22 6.59 25.64
C GLU A 180 5.74 6.64 25.50
N GLN A 181 6.28 6.23 24.35
CA GLN A 181 7.71 6.29 24.05
C GLN A 181 8.23 7.74 23.94
N LYS A 182 7.41 8.68 23.47
CA LYS A 182 7.80 10.10 23.47
C LYS A 182 7.86 10.66 24.90
N LYS A 183 6.98 10.21 25.80
CA LYS A 183 7.00 10.59 27.22
C LYS A 183 8.19 10.01 27.96
N SER A 184 8.61 8.78 27.64
CA SER A 184 9.82 8.19 28.19
C SER A 184 11.07 8.96 27.73
N LYS A 185 11.16 9.32 26.44
CA LYS A 185 12.31 10.06 25.88
C LYS A 185 12.39 11.54 26.29
N LYS A 186 11.26 12.26 26.39
CA LYS A 186 11.26 13.69 26.81
C LYS A 186 11.51 13.88 28.30
N ARG A 187 11.28 12.84 29.11
CA ARG A 187 11.70 12.84 30.49
C ARG A 187 13.17 12.44 30.53
N GLY A 188 14.06 13.41 30.46
CA GLY A 188 15.33 13.39 31.20
C GLY A 188 15.10 13.37 32.73
N LYS A 189 13.97 12.80 33.19
CA LYS A 189 13.90 12.25 34.53
C LYS A 189 14.61 10.94 34.38
N VAL A 190 15.88 10.91 34.79
CA VAL A 190 16.52 9.75 35.39
C VAL A 190 15.39 8.88 35.93
N LYS A 191 15.16 7.72 35.32
CA LYS A 191 14.21 6.75 35.85
C LYS A 191 14.72 6.49 37.26
N GLY A 192 14.13 7.21 38.22
CA GLY A 192 14.38 7.00 39.63
C GLY A 192 13.93 5.58 39.85
N THR A 193 14.94 4.71 39.95
CA THR A 193 14.92 3.30 40.26
C THR A 193 14.25 2.37 39.24
N GLU A 194 15.02 1.37 38.78
CA GLU A 194 14.49 0.13 38.20
C GLU A 194 13.52 -0.59 39.16
N ASP A 195 13.58 -0.27 40.46
CA ASP A 195 12.77 -0.87 41.53
C ASP A 195 11.63 0.00 42.09
N GLY A 196 11.37 1.19 41.54
CA GLY A 196 10.27 2.05 42.00
C GLY A 196 10.39 2.61 43.44
N GLN A 197 11.54 2.49 44.10
CA GLN A 197 11.81 3.12 45.39
C GLN A 197 12.36 4.55 45.22
N CYS A 198 11.76 5.53 45.90
CA CYS A 198 12.27 6.90 45.97
C CYS A 198 13.62 6.92 46.72
N ARG A 199 14.75 6.86 46.01
CA ARG A 199 16.07 7.17 46.61
C ARG A 199 16.15 8.67 46.89
N HIS A 200 16.58 9.05 48.10
CA HIS A 200 16.79 10.45 48.48
C HIS A 200 17.88 11.09 47.60
N MET A 201 17.52 12.18 46.93
CA MET A 201 18.29 12.87 45.88
C MET A 201 19.42 13.77 46.40
N THR A 202 20.19 13.32 47.38
CA THR A 202 21.38 14.04 47.87
C THR A 202 22.67 13.23 47.74
N ALA A 203 22.61 12.01 47.18
CA ALA A 203 23.80 11.20 46.95
C ALA A 203 24.55 11.65 45.70
N THR A 204 25.87 11.79 45.80
CA THR A 204 26.82 12.05 44.71
C THR A 204 26.63 11.12 43.51
N GLU A 205 26.14 9.90 43.75
CA GLU A 205 25.74 8.92 42.75
C GLU A 205 24.75 9.47 41.71
N TYR A 206 23.84 10.36 42.10
CA TYR A 206 22.87 10.96 41.17
C TYR A 206 23.53 11.96 40.22
N ILE A 207 24.51 12.73 40.72
CA ILE A 207 25.27 13.69 39.91
C ILE A 207 26.10 12.92 38.88
N GLU A 208 26.81 11.87 39.31
CA GLU A 208 27.59 11.01 38.40
C GLU A 208 26.73 10.32 37.35
N ALA A 209 25.52 9.87 37.71
CA ALA A 209 24.58 9.28 36.77
C ALA A 209 24.07 10.29 35.73
N LEU A 210 23.77 11.53 36.15
CA LEU A 210 23.39 12.61 35.23
C LEU A 210 24.53 12.98 34.29
N GLU A 211 25.76 13.11 34.80
CA GLU A 211 26.95 13.40 33.98
C GLU A 211 27.26 12.27 33.00
N LYS A 212 27.00 11.01 33.39
CA LYS A 212 27.13 9.87 32.48
C LYS A 212 26.08 9.93 31.37
N GLU A 213 24.82 10.20 31.70
CA GLU A 213 23.74 10.32 30.71
C GLU A 213 23.98 11.51 29.75
N GLU A 214 24.48 12.63 30.26
CA GLU A 214 24.83 13.79 29.43
C GLU A 214 25.99 13.49 28.48
N ARG A 215 27.02 12.77 28.96
CA ARG A 215 28.13 12.30 28.10
C ARG A 215 27.66 11.32 27.04
N GLU A 216 26.86 10.31 27.41
CA GLU A 216 26.30 9.35 26.45
C GLU A 216 25.44 10.06 25.39
N ARG A 217 24.63 11.05 25.77
CA ARG A 217 23.85 11.85 24.82
C ARG A 217 24.73 12.70 23.92
N ALA A 218 25.77 13.33 24.46
CA ALA A 218 26.72 14.12 23.68
C ALA A 218 27.50 13.24 22.67
N ASP A 219 27.90 12.04 23.09
CA ASP A 219 28.58 11.05 22.23
C ASP A 219 27.63 10.53 21.14
N GLU A 220 26.37 10.27 21.46
CA GLU A 220 25.36 9.86 20.48
C GLU A 220 25.09 10.97 19.45
N ASP A 221 24.94 12.21 19.90
CA ASP A 221 24.73 13.37 19.01
C ASP A 221 25.96 13.63 18.13
N ALA A 222 27.17 13.47 18.67
CA ALA A 222 28.41 13.54 17.91
C ALA A 222 28.50 12.42 16.86
N ALA A 223 28.13 11.18 17.23
CA ALA A 223 28.06 10.05 16.31
C ALA A 223 27.01 10.26 15.21
N ARG A 224 25.85 10.84 15.54
CA ARG A 224 24.82 11.21 14.54
C ARG A 224 25.32 12.30 13.60
N ALA A 225 26.01 13.32 14.11
CA ALA A 225 26.58 14.40 13.31
C ALA A 225 27.65 13.88 12.33
N THR A 226 28.56 13.03 12.80
CA THR A 226 29.60 12.40 11.93
C THR A 226 28.98 11.52 10.85
N ARG A 227 27.99 10.68 11.20
CA ARG A 227 27.24 9.87 10.21
C ARG A 227 26.50 10.73 9.19
N ALA A 228 25.89 11.83 9.62
CA ALA A 228 25.19 12.75 8.73
C ALA A 228 26.16 13.45 7.76
N GLN A 229 27.35 13.83 8.24
CA GLN A 229 28.38 14.41 7.40
C GLN A 229 28.91 13.41 6.37
N ALA A 230 29.24 12.18 6.81
CA ALA A 230 29.68 11.10 5.90
C ALA A 230 28.65 10.80 4.80
N ARG A 231 27.35 10.85 5.10
CA ARG A 231 26.28 10.70 4.09
C ARG A 231 26.27 11.85 3.07
N LYS A 232 26.51 13.09 3.52
CA LYS A 232 26.60 14.26 2.62
C LYS A 232 27.82 14.14 1.72
N ASP A 233 28.98 13.79 2.28
CA ASP A 233 30.24 13.66 1.54
C ASP A 233 30.16 12.52 0.51
N LYS A 234 29.53 11.39 0.86
CA LYS A 234 29.27 10.30 -0.09
C LYS A 234 28.32 10.72 -1.21
N LYS A 235 27.32 11.57 -0.91
CA LYS A 235 26.38 12.08 -1.91
C LYS A 235 27.06 13.06 -2.87
N THR A 236 27.91 13.96 -2.39
CA THR A 236 28.67 14.90 -3.23
C THR A 236 29.69 14.16 -4.09
N ALA A 237 30.46 13.23 -3.51
CA ALA A 237 31.42 12.41 -4.26
C ALA A 237 30.75 11.60 -5.40
N LYS A 238 29.55 11.05 -5.15
CA LYS A 238 28.79 10.34 -6.18
C LYS A 238 28.30 11.29 -7.28
N ALA A 239 27.88 12.50 -6.94
CA ALA A 239 27.41 13.50 -7.91
C ALA A 239 28.55 13.97 -8.82
N GLU A 240 29.72 14.29 -8.25
CA GLU A 240 30.91 14.69 -9.02
C GLU A 240 31.37 13.60 -9.98
N LEU A 241 31.34 12.33 -9.55
CA LEU A 241 31.71 11.21 -10.40
C LEU A 241 30.69 11.00 -11.54
N GLU A 242 29.40 11.19 -11.27
CA GLU A 242 28.37 11.13 -12.31
C GLU A 242 28.54 12.25 -13.35
N GLU A 243 28.90 13.46 -12.92
CA GLU A 243 29.16 14.59 -13.81
C GLU A 243 30.38 14.33 -14.70
N ARG A 244 31.49 13.88 -14.13
CA ARG A 244 32.69 13.47 -14.90
C ARG A 244 32.35 12.37 -15.91
N TRP A 245 31.51 11.41 -15.54
CA TRP A 245 31.07 10.36 -16.45
C TRP A 245 30.21 10.88 -17.61
N LYS A 246 29.35 11.88 -17.35
CA LYS A 246 28.57 12.55 -18.40
C LYS A 246 29.50 13.26 -19.40
N GLN A 247 30.50 13.98 -18.92
CA GLN A 247 31.51 14.63 -19.78
C GLN A 247 32.27 13.61 -20.63
N LEU A 248 32.74 12.52 -20.02
CA LEU A 248 33.46 11.45 -20.73
C LEU A 248 32.62 10.79 -21.84
N LYS A 249 31.30 10.61 -21.62
CA LYS A 249 30.39 10.11 -22.66
C LYS A 249 30.23 11.08 -23.82
N LEU A 250 30.14 12.39 -23.54
CA LEU A 250 30.02 13.42 -24.56
C LEU A 250 31.30 13.47 -25.42
N GLU A 251 32.46 13.44 -24.80
CA GLU A 251 33.76 13.38 -25.50
C GLU A 251 33.88 12.13 -26.37
N HIS A 252 33.49 10.96 -25.84
CA HIS A 252 33.49 9.72 -26.61
C HIS A 252 32.53 9.77 -27.79
N ARG A 253 31.32 10.33 -27.60
CA ARG A 253 30.36 10.52 -28.71
C ARG A 253 30.96 11.39 -29.81
N ALA A 254 31.54 12.54 -29.46
CA ALA A 254 32.21 13.41 -30.42
C ALA A 254 33.41 12.73 -31.10
N ALA A 255 34.16 11.89 -30.38
CA ALA A 255 35.26 11.11 -30.96
C ALA A 255 34.77 10.04 -31.96
N VAL A 256 33.63 9.41 -31.68
CA VAL A 256 32.99 8.46 -32.60
C VAL A 256 32.47 9.18 -33.84
N GLU A 257 31.81 10.32 -33.70
CA GLU A 257 31.32 11.12 -34.84
C GLU A 257 32.49 11.52 -35.77
N ARG A 258 33.59 12.07 -35.23
CA ARG A 258 34.80 12.38 -36.02
C ARG A 258 35.44 11.15 -36.68
N TRP A 259 35.39 9.99 -36.02
CA TRP A 259 35.90 8.75 -36.57
C TRP A 259 35.03 8.26 -37.74
N GLU A 260 33.70 8.36 -37.61
CA GLU A 260 32.75 8.01 -38.67
C GLU A 260 32.93 8.90 -39.89
N GLU A 261 33.10 10.22 -39.71
CA GLU A 261 33.42 11.17 -40.78
C GLU A 261 34.73 10.78 -41.50
N ARG A 262 35.79 10.45 -40.75
CA ARG A 262 37.08 10.04 -41.32
C ARG A 262 36.97 8.72 -42.08
N CYS A 263 36.24 7.74 -41.54
CA CYS A 263 35.99 6.47 -42.21
C CYS A 263 35.17 6.65 -43.49
N ALA A 264 34.18 7.53 -43.48
CA ALA A 264 33.39 7.87 -44.67
C ALA A 264 34.28 8.50 -45.76
N ALA A 265 35.15 9.46 -45.39
CA ALA A 265 36.09 10.07 -46.32
C ALA A 265 37.08 9.06 -46.93
N LEU A 266 37.65 8.15 -46.12
CA LEU A 266 38.56 7.09 -46.60
C LEU A 266 37.85 6.08 -47.50
N THR A 267 36.60 5.76 -47.20
CA THR A 267 35.79 4.85 -48.02
C THR A 267 35.46 5.49 -49.37
N ALA A 268 35.14 6.78 -49.40
CA ALA A 268 34.94 7.53 -50.65
C ALA A 268 36.22 7.60 -51.51
N GLY A 269 37.40 7.58 -50.88
CA GLY A 269 38.70 7.50 -51.53
C GLY A 269 39.14 6.09 -52.01
N GLY A 270 38.29 5.07 -51.89
CA GLY A 270 38.59 3.71 -52.37
C GLY A 270 39.44 2.85 -51.42
N THR A 271 39.59 3.26 -50.16
CA THR A 271 40.36 2.50 -49.17
C THR A 271 39.63 1.20 -48.82
N ARG A 272 40.34 0.07 -48.72
CA ARG A 272 39.74 -1.23 -48.37
C ARG A 272 39.31 -1.22 -46.90
N LYS A 273 38.20 -1.90 -46.58
CA LYS A 273 37.63 -1.93 -45.21
C LYS A 273 38.59 -2.39 -44.12
N LYS A 274 39.56 -3.27 -44.45
CA LYS A 274 40.57 -3.77 -43.51
C LYS A 274 41.61 -2.73 -43.09
N ASP A 275 41.75 -1.66 -43.89
CA ASP A 275 42.72 -0.59 -43.66
C ASP A 275 42.07 0.65 -43.01
N LEU A 276 40.77 0.57 -42.65
CA LEU A 276 40.07 1.62 -41.92
C LEU A 276 40.59 1.71 -40.47
N PRO A 277 40.66 2.92 -39.88
CA PRO A 277 41.06 3.08 -38.50
C PRO A 277 40.11 2.34 -37.57
N LYS A 278 40.63 1.77 -36.47
CA LYS A 278 39.82 1.09 -35.46
C LYS A 278 38.89 2.09 -34.75
N LYS A 279 37.67 1.66 -34.42
CA LYS A 279 36.71 2.48 -33.69
C LYS A 279 37.28 2.89 -32.32
N PRO A 280 37.11 4.16 -31.88
CA PRO A 280 37.50 4.59 -30.56
C PRO A 280 36.94 3.66 -29.48
N LYS A 281 37.76 3.31 -28.49
CA LYS A 281 37.35 2.45 -27.38
C LYS A 281 36.74 3.30 -26.28
N CYS A 282 35.54 2.95 -25.82
CA CYS A 282 34.90 3.62 -24.70
C CYS A 282 35.70 3.36 -23.42
N THR A 283 36.08 4.43 -22.72
CA THR A 283 36.70 4.36 -21.40
C THR A 283 35.73 3.77 -20.40
N LYS A 284 36.22 2.94 -19.48
CA LYS A 284 35.39 2.35 -18.42
C LYS A 284 34.85 3.47 -17.52
N LYS A 285 33.65 3.26 -16.97
CA LYS A 285 33.06 4.16 -15.99
C LYS A 285 34.01 4.25 -14.77
N PRO A 286 34.35 5.45 -14.29
CA PRO A 286 35.07 5.58 -13.02
C PRO A 286 34.30 4.88 -11.91
N GLU A 287 34.98 4.05 -11.13
CA GLU A 287 34.38 3.41 -9.96
C GLU A 287 34.72 4.24 -8.72
N LEU A 288 33.76 4.37 -7.80
CA LEU A 288 34.08 4.91 -6.47
C LEU A 288 35.05 3.92 -5.81
N PRO A 289 36.07 4.40 -5.08
CA PRO A 289 36.81 3.55 -4.17
C PRO A 289 35.81 2.74 -3.35
N LYS A 290 35.93 1.41 -3.42
CA LYS A 290 35.16 0.57 -2.51
C LYS A 290 35.70 0.87 -1.13
N ASP A 291 34.90 1.56 -0.33
CA ASP A 291 35.18 1.66 1.09
C ASP A 291 35.02 0.24 1.65
N ASP A 292 36.09 -0.56 1.64
CA ASP A 292 36.15 -1.91 2.18
C ASP A 292 35.98 -1.92 3.73
N ALA A 293 35.64 -0.77 4.32
CA ALA A 293 35.57 -0.52 5.75
C ALA A 293 34.15 -0.65 6.34
N ASN A 294 33.16 -1.23 5.64
CA ASN A 294 31.82 -1.33 6.22
C ASN A 294 31.00 -2.54 5.74
N GLU A 295 31.54 -3.73 5.98
CA GLU A 295 30.77 -4.98 6.04
C GLU A 295 30.49 -5.38 7.50
N ASP A 296 29.96 -4.50 8.38
CA ASP A 296 29.33 -5.01 9.62
C ASP A 296 28.41 -4.05 10.36
N ASN A 297 27.64 -3.24 9.64
CA ASN A 297 26.46 -2.64 10.26
C ASN A 297 25.28 -2.79 9.31
N SER A 298 24.94 -4.06 9.10
CA SER A 298 23.58 -4.50 8.87
C SER A 298 22.69 -3.71 9.82
N ASP A 299 21.97 -2.78 9.21
CA ASP A 299 20.78 -2.09 9.69
C ASP A 299 19.83 -3.14 10.30
N SER A 300 20.12 -3.52 11.55
CA SER A 300 19.17 -4.13 12.46
C SER A 300 18.10 -3.09 12.62
N SER A 301 17.14 -3.16 11.72
CA SER A 301 15.88 -2.47 11.80
C SER A 301 15.30 -2.88 13.15
N ASP A 302 15.43 -2.01 14.15
CA ASP A 302 14.61 -1.99 15.35
C ASP A 302 13.16 -1.96 14.86
N SER A 303 12.64 -3.16 14.66
CA SER A 303 11.22 -3.44 14.60
C SER A 303 10.81 -3.66 16.04
N ASP A 304 10.64 -2.54 16.75
CA ASP A 304 9.83 -2.47 17.97
C ASP A 304 8.34 -2.53 17.58
#